data_AF-A0A550C6C1-F1
#
_entry.id   AF-A0A550C6C1-F1
#
_cell.length_a   1.000
_cell.length_b   1.000
_cell.length_c   1.000
_cell.angle_alpha   90.00
_cell.angle_beta   90.00
_cell.angle_gamma   90.00
#
_symmetry.space_group_name_H-M   'P 1'
#
loop_
_entity.id
_entity.type
_entity.pdbx_description
1 polymer ?
#
loop_
_entity_poly.entity_id
_entity_poly.type
_entity_poly.pdbx_seq_one_letter_code
_entity_poly.pdbx_strand_id
1 'polypeptide(L)'
;MSLLARNVARTSIRAARPTGRRGFLTPNPEAAEAFVARQKAVEKHAAETTDLWRKVSFYVCIPAMIVCGAYVYQKETAHLEHLEHLRHENDGTLPQPPEYEYLNMRRKPYPWGKNSLFFNPEVQKNLEEDSEE
;
A
#
# COMPACT_ATOMS: atom_id res chain seq x y z
N MET A 1 6.30 -12.55 92.34
CA MET A 1 5.73 -13.71 91.62
C MET A 1 4.80 -13.21 90.54
N SER A 2 4.84 -13.83 89.36
CA SER A 2 3.99 -13.62 88.17
C SER A 2 4.58 -12.74 87.05
N LEU A 3 5.44 -13.38 86.24
CA LEU A 3 5.88 -12.95 84.92
C LEU A 3 4.98 -13.64 83.87
N LEU A 4 3.79 -13.13 83.55
CA LEU A 4 2.94 -13.74 82.52
C LEU A 4 1.98 -12.73 81.85
N ALA A 5 2.48 -11.54 81.51
CA ALA A 5 1.68 -10.53 80.80
C ALA A 5 2.47 -9.86 79.67
N ARG A 6 2.94 -10.64 78.67
CA ARG A 6 3.61 -10.07 77.48
C ARG A 6 3.30 -10.73 76.14
N ASN A 7 2.23 -11.52 76.01
CA ASN A 7 1.93 -12.24 74.76
C ASN A 7 0.50 -12.02 74.21
N VAL A 8 0.00 -10.76 74.13
CA VAL A 8 -1.29 -10.49 73.44
C VAL A 8 -1.21 -9.24 72.53
N ALA A 9 -0.08 -9.03 71.86
CA ALA A 9 0.08 -7.91 70.92
C ALA A 9 0.45 -8.40 69.51
N ARG A 10 -0.16 -9.48 69.02
CA ARG A 10 0.01 -9.95 67.64
C ARG A 10 -1.21 -10.76 67.22
N THR A 11 -2.33 -10.14 66.81
CA THR A 11 -3.37 -10.76 65.93
C THR A 11 -4.63 -9.91 65.70
N SER A 12 -4.55 -8.58 65.64
CA SER A 12 -5.72 -7.81 65.19
C SER A 12 -5.31 -6.50 64.53
N ILE A 13 -5.03 -6.56 63.22
CA ILE A 13 -5.37 -5.60 62.16
C ILE A 13 -4.81 -6.23 60.86
N ARG A 14 -5.52 -7.24 60.37
CA ARG A 14 -5.54 -7.60 58.94
C ARG A 14 -6.99 -7.73 58.46
N ALA A 15 -7.90 -7.05 59.14
CA ALA A 15 -9.29 -6.93 58.70
C ALA A 15 -9.38 -5.74 57.75
N ALA A 16 -9.94 -5.99 56.57
CA ALA A 16 -10.27 -5.03 55.51
C ALA A 16 -9.11 -4.48 54.67
N ARG A 17 -8.40 -5.36 53.96
CA ARG A 17 -8.26 -5.06 52.52
C ARG A 17 -9.61 -5.42 51.90
N PRO A 18 -10.33 -4.50 51.22
CA PRO A 18 -11.40 -4.95 50.34
C PRO A 18 -10.72 -5.92 49.37
N THR A 19 -11.09 -7.19 49.45
CA THR A 19 -10.80 -8.15 48.40
C THR A 19 -11.38 -7.52 47.15
N GLY A 20 -10.52 -6.84 46.38
CA GLY A 20 -10.88 -6.23 45.11
C GLY A 20 -11.66 -7.30 44.36
N ARG A 21 -12.96 -7.06 44.24
CA ARG A 21 -13.92 -7.98 43.63
C ARG A 21 -13.33 -8.28 42.27
N ARG A 22 -12.78 -9.48 42.08
CA ARG A 22 -12.20 -9.91 40.81
C ARG A 22 -13.36 -9.97 39.81
N GLY A 23 -13.70 -8.83 39.20
CA GLY A 23 -14.77 -8.69 38.21
C GLY A 23 -14.56 -9.53 36.95
N PHE A 24 -13.43 -10.22 36.87
CA PHE A 24 -13.04 -11.14 35.80
C PHE A 24 -13.43 -12.61 36.05
N LEU A 25 -14.06 -12.97 37.19
CA LEU A 25 -14.27 -14.38 37.57
C LEU A 25 -15.67 -14.93 37.32
N THR A 26 -16.65 -14.13 36.89
CA THR A 26 -17.99 -14.62 36.59
C THR A 26 -18.14 -14.81 35.08
N PRO A 27 -18.07 -16.05 34.54
CA PRO A 27 -18.33 -16.29 33.13
C PRO A 27 -19.76 -15.86 32.81
N ASN A 28 -19.93 -15.08 31.74
CA ASN A 28 -21.24 -14.74 31.18
C ASN A 28 -21.50 -15.65 29.96
N PRO A 29 -22.23 -16.76 30.13
CA PRO A 29 -22.47 -17.72 29.06
C PRO A 29 -23.30 -17.13 27.92
N GLU A 30 -24.26 -16.24 28.22
CA GLU A 30 -25.10 -15.59 27.20
C GLU A 30 -24.28 -14.67 26.29
N ALA A 31 -23.37 -13.88 26.88
CA ALA A 31 -22.46 -13.04 26.10
C ALA A 31 -21.48 -13.88 25.26
N ALA A 32 -21.04 -15.03 25.77
CA ALA A 32 -20.20 -15.96 25.02
C ALA A 32 -20.97 -16.59 23.84
N GLU A 33 -22.21 -17.01 24.04
CA GLU A 33 -23.06 -17.55 22.98
C GLU A 33 -23.37 -16.51 21.91
N ALA A 34 -23.73 -15.29 22.31
CA ALA A 34 -23.95 -14.17 21.39
C ALA A 34 -22.70 -13.84 20.55
N PHE A 35 -21.51 -13.92 21.16
CA PHE A 35 -20.25 -13.72 20.45
C PHE A 35 -19.98 -14.83 19.43
N VAL A 36 -20.19 -16.11 19.80
CA VAL A 36 -20.05 -17.25 18.87
C VAL A 36 -21.06 -17.16 17.73
N ALA A 37 -22.31 -16.79 18.02
CA ALA A 37 -23.34 -16.58 16.99
C ALA A 37 -22.94 -15.45 16.02
N ARG A 38 -22.40 -14.35 16.55
CA ARG A 38 -21.89 -13.24 15.73
C ARG A 38 -20.70 -13.68 14.86
N GLN A 39 -19.76 -14.46 15.38
CA GLN A 39 -18.65 -14.97 14.58
C GLN A 39 -19.14 -15.81 13.39
N LYS A 40 -20.06 -16.74 13.62
CA LYS A 40 -20.65 -17.56 12.55
C LYS A 40 -21.37 -16.71 11.50
N ALA A 41 -22.08 -15.66 11.94
CA ALA A 41 -22.74 -14.73 11.02
C ALA A 41 -21.73 -13.96 10.16
N VAL A 42 -20.64 -13.49 10.76
CA VAL A 42 -19.56 -12.79 10.03
C VAL A 42 -18.86 -13.74 9.05
N GLU A 43 -18.56 -14.97 9.46
CA GLU A 43 -17.95 -15.97 8.60
C GLU A 43 -18.82 -16.27 7.37
N LYS A 44 -20.12 -16.48 7.59
CA LYS A 44 -21.08 -16.68 6.49
C LYS A 44 -21.13 -15.47 5.55
N HIS A 45 -21.23 -14.26 6.10
CA HIS A 45 -21.27 -13.04 5.30
C HIS A 45 -19.97 -12.82 4.50
N ALA A 46 -18.83 -13.15 5.09
CA ALA A 46 -17.52 -13.07 4.43
C ALA A 46 -17.43 -14.07 3.28
N ALA A 47 -17.93 -15.30 3.45
CA ALA A 47 -17.97 -16.30 2.39
C ALA A 47 -18.82 -15.82 1.20
N GLU A 48 -20.02 -15.29 1.46
CA GLU A 48 -20.92 -14.75 0.42
C GLU A 48 -20.31 -13.54 -0.29
N THR A 49 -19.71 -12.61 0.47
CA THR A 49 -19.08 -11.41 -0.09
C THR A 49 -17.85 -11.76 -0.91
N THR A 50 -17.05 -12.72 -0.47
CA THR A 50 -15.87 -13.18 -1.22
C THR A 50 -16.27 -13.84 -2.53
N ASP A 51 -17.34 -14.65 -2.54
CA ASP A 51 -17.87 -15.27 -3.75
C ASP A 51 -18.37 -14.22 -4.75
N LEU A 52 -19.08 -13.19 -4.26
CA LEU A 52 -19.52 -12.06 -5.07
C LEU A 52 -18.34 -11.34 -5.72
N TRP A 53 -17.32 -10.94 -4.95
CA TRP A 53 -16.14 -10.23 -5.49
C TRP A 53 -15.32 -11.10 -6.44
N ARG A 54 -15.24 -12.40 -6.19
CA ARG A 54 -14.61 -13.34 -7.13
C ARG A 54 -15.31 -13.28 -8.49
N LYS A 55 -16.65 -13.33 -8.50
CA LYS A 55 -17.44 -13.22 -9.73
C LYS A 55 -17.26 -11.87 -10.42
N VAL A 56 -17.30 -10.76 -9.69
CA VAL A 56 -17.07 -9.42 -10.26
C VAL A 56 -15.69 -9.34 -10.92
N SER A 57 -14.64 -9.82 -10.25
CA SER A 57 -13.29 -9.83 -10.82
C SER A 57 -13.20 -10.62 -12.12
N PHE A 58 -13.79 -11.82 -12.18
CA PHE A 58 -13.72 -12.65 -13.39
C PHE A 58 -14.65 -12.19 -14.51
N TYR A 59 -15.88 -11.79 -14.19
CA TYR A 59 -16.91 -11.51 -15.19
C TYR A 59 -17.02 -10.04 -15.58
N VAL A 60 -16.42 -9.12 -14.82
CA VAL A 60 -16.41 -7.69 -15.13
C VAL A 60 -15.00 -7.20 -15.39
N CYS A 61 -14.08 -7.38 -14.44
CA CYS A 61 -12.75 -6.79 -14.56
C CYS A 61 -11.93 -7.42 -15.71
N ILE A 62 -11.94 -8.75 -15.88
CA ILE A 62 -11.20 -9.38 -16.97
C ILE A 62 -11.71 -8.95 -18.35
N PRO A 63 -13.02 -9.02 -18.66
CA PRO A 63 -13.53 -8.51 -19.94
C PRO A 63 -13.20 -7.03 -20.15
N ALA A 64 -13.32 -6.19 -19.13
CA ALA A 64 -12.97 -4.77 -19.22
C ALA A 64 -11.48 -4.57 -19.53
N MET A 65 -10.59 -5.34 -18.91
CA MET A 65 -9.15 -5.30 -19.21
C MET A 65 -8.85 -5.75 -20.63
N ILE A 66 -9.55 -6.76 -21.16
CA ILE A 66 -9.36 -7.21 -22.55
C ILE A 66 -9.75 -6.09 -23.53
N VAL A 67 -10.91 -5.46 -23.33
CA VAL A 67 -11.37 -4.35 -24.19
C VAL A 67 -10.42 -3.17 -24.11
N CYS A 68 -10.01 -2.77 -22.91
CA CYS A 68 -9.04 -1.69 -22.71
C CYS A 68 -7.68 -2.04 -23.34
N GLY A 69 -7.21 -3.28 -23.16
CA GLY A 69 -5.97 -3.78 -23.75
C GLY A 69 -5.98 -3.73 -25.27
N ALA A 70 -7.08 -4.13 -25.91
CA ALA A 70 -7.23 -4.03 -27.36
C ALA A 70 -7.23 -2.58 -27.85
N TYR A 71 -7.89 -1.67 -27.13
CA TYR A 71 -7.89 -0.25 -27.46
C TYR A 71 -6.51 0.39 -27.34
N VAL A 72 -5.80 0.13 -26.23
CA VAL A 72 -4.44 0.66 -26.01
C VAL A 72 -3.48 0.07 -27.03
N TYR A 73 -3.59 -1.22 -27.36
CA TYR A 73 -2.78 -1.84 -28.41
C TYR A 73 -2.94 -1.13 -29.76
N GLN A 74 -4.16 -0.77 -30.16
CA GLN A 74 -4.40 -0.02 -31.39
C GLN A 74 -3.77 1.39 -31.35
N LYS A 75 -3.82 2.06 -30.19
CA LYS A 75 -3.20 3.38 -30.03
C LYS A 75 -1.69 3.31 -30.05
N GLU A 76 -1.12 2.30 -29.41
CA GLU A 76 0.32 2.10 -29.37
C GLU A 76 0.88 1.72 -30.73
N THR A 77 0.21 0.84 -31.47
CA THR A 77 0.59 0.50 -32.85
C THR A 77 0.61 1.74 -33.76
N ALA A 78 -0.42 2.58 -33.71
CA ALA A 78 -0.44 3.85 -34.43
C ALA A 78 0.67 4.81 -33.97
N HIS A 79 1.03 4.81 -32.69
CA HIS A 79 2.15 5.59 -32.18
C HIS A 79 3.49 5.09 -32.73
N LEU A 80 3.71 3.78 -32.76
CA LEU A 80 4.94 3.18 -33.30
C LEU A 80 5.09 3.47 -34.78
N GLU A 81 4.02 3.34 -35.57
CA GLU A 81 4.00 3.71 -36.99
C GLU A 81 4.37 5.19 -37.18
N HIS A 82 3.81 6.09 -36.36
CA HIS A 82 4.17 7.51 -36.42
C HIS A 82 5.65 7.76 -36.10
N LEU A 83 6.21 7.08 -35.10
CA LEU A 83 7.64 7.18 -34.76
C LEU A 83 8.53 6.60 -35.86
N GLU A 84 8.12 5.52 -36.52
CA GLU A 84 8.82 4.98 -37.68
C GLU A 84 8.83 5.97 -38.84
N HIS A 85 7.69 6.58 -39.16
CA HIS A 85 7.62 7.63 -40.17
C HIS A 85 8.55 8.80 -39.86
N LEU A 86 8.54 9.31 -38.62
CA LEU A 86 9.45 10.38 -38.21
C LEU A 86 10.92 9.97 -38.33
N ARG A 87 11.28 8.74 -37.96
CA ARG A 87 12.65 8.24 -38.13
C ARG A 87 13.05 8.17 -39.60
N HIS A 88 12.15 7.72 -40.48
CA HIS A 88 12.42 7.67 -41.91
C HIS A 88 12.63 9.06 -42.54
N GLU A 89 11.91 10.08 -42.04
CA GLU A 89 12.06 11.47 -42.50
C GLU A 89 13.32 12.17 -41.96
N ASN A 90 13.90 11.68 -40.86
CA ASN A 90 15.03 12.33 -40.14
C ASN A 90 16.28 11.42 -40.10
N ASP A 91 16.64 10.84 -41.25
CA ASP A 91 17.87 10.04 -41.45
C ASP A 91 18.05 8.86 -40.47
N GLY A 92 16.96 8.26 -40.02
CA GLY A 92 16.95 7.10 -39.11
C GLY A 92 16.96 7.46 -37.62
N THR A 93 16.97 8.75 -37.27
CA THR A 93 16.94 9.24 -35.88
C THR A 93 15.62 9.94 -35.58
N LEU A 94 15.19 9.96 -34.31
CA LEU A 94 14.02 10.75 -33.94
C LEU A 94 14.38 12.24 -33.89
N PRO A 95 13.49 13.13 -34.35
CA PRO A 95 13.76 14.56 -34.32
C PRO A 95 13.90 15.03 -32.88
N GLN A 96 14.98 15.78 -32.60
CA GLN A 96 15.16 16.36 -31.28
C GLN A 96 14.06 17.41 -31.01
N PRO A 97 13.48 17.44 -29.80
CA PRO A 97 12.52 18.47 -29.43
C PRO A 97 13.14 19.88 -29.57
N PRO A 98 12.33 20.92 -29.89
CA PRO A 98 12.83 22.28 -29.93
C PRO A 98 13.47 22.68 -28.60
N GLU A 99 14.64 23.32 -28.67
CA GLU A 99 15.37 23.78 -27.51
C GLU A 99 14.76 25.08 -26.97
N TYR A 100 13.93 24.94 -25.94
CA TYR A 100 13.42 26.07 -25.17
C TYR A 100 14.16 26.19 -23.84
N GLU A 101 14.43 27.41 -23.38
CA GLU A 101 15.19 27.69 -22.14
C GLU A 101 14.60 27.03 -20.88
N TYR A 102 13.29 26.81 -20.86
CA TYR A 102 12.60 26.17 -19.74
C TYR A 102 12.64 24.63 -19.79
N LEU A 103 13.00 24.03 -20.92
CA LEU A 103 13.16 22.59 -21.06
C LEU A 103 14.56 22.17 -20.60
N ASN A 104 14.67 20.97 -20.05
CA ASN A 104 15.94 20.36 -19.65
C ASN A 104 16.82 21.19 -18.69
N MET A 105 16.26 22.22 -18.04
CA MET A 105 16.98 23.09 -17.11
C MET A 105 17.57 22.28 -15.93
N ARG A 106 18.90 22.36 -15.74
CA ARG A 106 19.65 21.79 -14.60
C ARG A 106 20.38 22.88 -13.83
N ARG A 107 19.84 23.23 -12.65
CA ARG A 107 20.52 24.15 -11.70
C ARG A 107 21.60 23.45 -10.88
N LYS A 108 21.39 22.17 -10.58
CA LYS A 108 22.34 21.27 -9.91
C LYS A 108 22.24 19.90 -10.57
N PRO A 109 23.35 19.17 -10.74
CA PRO A 109 23.30 17.81 -11.26
C PRO A 109 22.61 16.86 -10.25
N TYR A 110 22.11 15.74 -10.75
CA TYR A 110 21.67 14.65 -9.89
C TYR A 110 22.89 13.93 -9.27
N PRO A 111 22.70 13.14 -8.21
CA PRO A 111 23.80 12.41 -7.57
C PRO A 111 24.53 11.40 -8.46
N TRP A 112 23.98 11.03 -9.62
CA TRP A 112 24.54 10.04 -10.55
C TRP A 112 24.82 10.61 -11.96
N GLY A 113 24.59 11.91 -12.19
CA GLY A 113 24.74 12.55 -13.51
C GLY A 113 23.73 13.67 -13.75
N LYS A 114 23.68 14.21 -14.97
CA LYS A 114 22.76 15.28 -15.42
C LYS A 114 21.46 14.72 -16.00
N ASN A 115 21.54 13.53 -16.58
CA ASN A 115 20.38 12.84 -17.15
C ASN A 115 19.48 12.24 -16.05
N SER A 116 18.19 12.12 -16.36
CA SER A 116 17.19 11.58 -15.43
C SER A 116 17.36 10.08 -15.20
N LEU A 117 16.72 9.52 -14.17
CA LEU A 117 16.80 8.08 -13.87
C LEU A 117 16.23 7.19 -14.98
N PHE A 118 15.16 7.64 -15.63
CA PHE A 118 14.53 6.96 -16.77
C PHE A 118 14.89 7.66 -18.08
N PHE A 119 16.18 7.97 -18.23
CA PHE A 119 16.68 8.60 -19.45
C PHE A 119 16.67 7.61 -20.60
N ASN A 120 16.11 8.00 -21.75
CA ASN A 120 16.18 7.24 -22.99
C ASN A 120 16.87 8.09 -24.09
N PRO A 121 18.07 7.71 -24.55
CA PRO A 121 18.83 8.48 -25.55
C PRO A 121 18.15 8.57 -26.92
N GLU A 122 17.20 7.68 -27.24
CA GLU A 122 16.49 7.73 -28.52
C GLU A 122 15.45 8.87 -28.58
N VAL A 123 14.90 9.28 -27.43
CA VAL A 123 13.77 10.23 -27.37
C VAL A 123 14.07 11.49 -26.57
N GLN A 124 15.17 11.50 -25.80
CA GLN A 124 15.54 12.61 -24.92
C GLN A 124 16.93 13.12 -25.27
N LYS A 125 17.09 14.45 -25.23
CA LYS A 125 18.38 15.13 -25.37
C LYS A 125 19.34 14.69 -24.25
N ASN A 126 20.56 14.31 -24.63
CA ASN A 126 21.62 13.99 -23.68
C ASN A 126 22.22 15.28 -23.10
N LEU A 127 22.09 15.49 -21.78
CA LEU A 127 22.55 16.71 -21.11
C LEU A 127 24.01 16.65 -20.64
N GLU A 128 24.67 15.51 -20.79
CA GLU A 128 26.11 15.40 -20.49
C GLU A 128 26.94 16.00 -21.64
N GLU A 129 26.56 15.71 -22.89
CA GLU A 129 27.21 16.22 -24.11
C GLU A 129 27.18 17.74 -24.19
N ASP A 130 26.05 18.36 -23.84
CA ASP A 130 25.86 19.83 -23.81
C ASP A 130 26.80 20.57 -22.84
N SER A 131 27.52 19.86 -21.97
CA SER A 131 28.38 20.49 -20.97
C SER A 131 29.86 20.41 -21.24
N GLU A 132 30.22 19.76 -22.34
CA GLU A 132 31.58 19.71 -22.85
C GLU A 132 31.85 20.86 -23.85
N GLU A 133 30.80 21.58 -24.27
CA GLU A 133 30.84 22.83 -25.04
C GLU A 133 30.86 24.08 -24.13
#